data_AF-A0A5J6Q9M0-F1
#
_entry.id   AF-A0A5J6Q9M0-F1
#
_cell.length_a   1.000
_cell.length_b   1.000
_cell.length_c   1.000
_cell.angle_alpha   90.00
_cell.angle_beta   90.00
_cell.angle_gamma   90.00
#
_symmetry.space_group_name_H-M   'P 1'
#
loop_
_entity.id
_entity.type
_entity.pdbx_description
1 polymer ?
#
loop_
_entity_poly.entity_id
_entity_poly.type
_entity_poly.pdbx_seq_one_letter_code
_entity_poly.pdbx_strand_id
1 'polypeptide(L)'
;MSRPMQAPYYPIIYVRGFAATMSEIDETTADPYMGFNRGSSVLRQDHQRKPVSFIFESPLLRLIKDHNYIDAFQGGGYLDDHGNVPARSVWVFRYYERASNLLGSGERVSMEQFALDLRRFILRVRDATCGDDPDRKADFKVHLVAHSMGGLVSRCYLQNICRHGVPAGYDGEGLELTNGAASPHYVEKLFTYGTPHNGIDVLGLNVPDLGPIDKFHVSNFAQKRMREYLKISKKSVAVNSLDGALDPDKCFCFVGSDYKDYDAFFKLSKQVTGPASDGLVMMANAYVEDAPRAVSYRSHSGHFGLVNSEAGYQNLRRFLFGSLRITAMLHVTQVDLPPGVQAKYDNKEEVRGSYYFDTVTRVRAGPNYVLNERRYEHSSALLRSYDELIKDQKPVYLFTGYLTEMARHAADYALMFSIDVGVRVPLFEVNRKFWFDEHFEGFMYQEQITLAIRDKTIRYGLSLKDGIGSAPHQAEIIEEKGQRQIYIVLGTASNARPGFQGQLQLIVDDWQ
;
A
#
# COMPACT_ATOMS: atom_id res chain seq x y z
N MET A 1 31.60 -15.00 10.62
CA MET A 1 31.46 -13.52 10.70
C MET A 1 30.20 -13.14 9.96
N SER A 2 29.23 -12.55 10.65
CA SER A 2 28.01 -12.00 10.04
C SER A 2 28.40 -10.89 9.06
N ARG A 3 27.77 -10.84 7.88
CA ARG A 3 28.03 -9.75 6.92
C ARG A 3 27.66 -8.40 7.57
N PRO A 4 28.43 -7.32 7.30
CA PRO A 4 28.07 -5.98 7.77
C PRO A 4 26.67 -5.60 7.28
N MET A 5 25.97 -4.80 8.08
CA MET A 5 24.64 -4.29 7.74
C MET A 5 24.78 -3.34 6.55
N GLN A 6 24.06 -3.58 5.47
CA GLN A 6 24.21 -2.83 4.23
C GLN A 6 22.85 -2.70 3.53
N ALA A 7 22.49 -1.48 3.15
CA ALA A 7 21.31 -1.23 2.33
C ALA A 7 21.29 -2.12 1.07
N PRO A 8 20.12 -2.64 0.66
CA PRO A 8 18.80 -2.47 1.26
C PRO A 8 18.45 -3.56 2.29
N TYR A 9 19.42 -4.28 2.86
CA TYR A 9 19.19 -5.46 3.70
C TYR A 9 19.33 -5.15 5.20
N TYR A 10 18.18 -5.03 5.86
CA TYR A 10 18.03 -4.75 7.29
C TYR A 10 17.08 -5.77 7.95
N PRO A 11 17.12 -5.94 9.28
CA PRO A 11 16.13 -6.75 9.97
C PRO A 11 14.70 -6.28 9.65
N ILE A 12 13.81 -7.23 9.36
CA ILE A 12 12.40 -6.98 9.12
C ILE A 12 11.63 -7.28 10.39
N ILE A 13 10.82 -6.35 10.86
CA ILE A 13 9.89 -6.57 11.97
C ILE A 13 8.47 -6.56 11.41
N TYR A 14 7.80 -7.70 11.49
CA TYR A 14 6.38 -7.83 11.18
C TYR A 14 5.54 -7.39 12.38
N VAL A 15 4.64 -6.44 12.15
CA VAL A 15 3.71 -5.89 13.15
C VAL A 15 2.29 -6.19 12.70
N ARG A 16 1.69 -7.29 13.20
CA ARG A 16 0.31 -7.67 12.87
C ARG A 16 -0.68 -6.61 13.34
N GLY A 17 -1.86 -6.53 12.72
CA GLY A 17 -2.95 -5.65 13.15
C GLY A 17 -4.08 -6.33 13.90
N PHE A 18 -5.24 -5.68 13.85
CA PHE A 18 -6.31 -5.79 14.84
C PHE A 18 -6.90 -7.19 14.98
N ALA A 19 -7.05 -7.67 16.21
CA ALA A 19 -7.94 -8.75 16.60
C ALA A 19 -9.04 -8.14 17.48
N ALA A 20 -10.29 -8.24 17.03
CA ALA A 20 -11.41 -7.50 17.61
C ALA A 20 -11.91 -8.09 18.92
N THR A 21 -11.97 -9.41 18.97
CA THR A 21 -12.44 -10.13 20.15
C THR A 21 -11.27 -10.75 20.90
N MET A 22 -11.47 -10.99 22.20
CA MET A 22 -10.47 -11.72 22.99
C MET A 22 -10.17 -13.11 22.41
N SER A 23 -11.18 -13.78 21.83
CA SER A 23 -10.98 -15.06 21.12
C SER A 23 -10.03 -14.91 19.93
N GLU A 24 -10.18 -13.85 19.14
CA GLU A 24 -9.29 -13.58 18.00
C GLU A 24 -7.88 -13.17 18.46
N ILE A 25 -7.76 -12.49 19.60
CA ILE A 25 -6.48 -12.16 20.25
C ILE A 25 -5.79 -13.46 20.68
N ASP A 26 -6.51 -14.38 21.31
CA ASP A 26 -6.00 -15.68 21.76
C ASP A 26 -5.62 -16.57 20.56
N GLU A 27 -6.44 -16.63 19.50
CA GLU A 27 -6.11 -17.33 18.25
C GLU A 27 -4.86 -16.75 17.56
N THR A 28 -4.75 -15.42 17.53
CA THR A 28 -3.57 -14.73 16.98
C THR A 28 -2.33 -15.00 17.84
N THR A 29 -2.50 -15.05 19.15
CA THR A 29 -1.44 -15.38 20.10
C THR A 29 -0.98 -16.84 19.95
N ALA A 30 -1.89 -17.75 19.63
CA ALA A 30 -1.54 -19.16 19.37
C ALA A 30 -0.80 -19.39 18.03
N ASP A 31 -0.82 -18.43 17.10
CA ASP A 31 -0.11 -18.51 15.82
C ASP A 31 1.30 -17.89 15.94
N PRO A 32 2.41 -18.66 15.86
CA PRO A 32 3.78 -18.16 16.08
C PRO A 32 4.17 -17.00 15.17
N TYR A 33 3.75 -17.06 13.91
CA TYR A 33 4.08 -16.05 12.91
C TYR A 33 2.98 -15.02 12.72
N MET A 34 1.91 -15.13 13.53
CA MET A 34 0.77 -14.24 13.44
C MET A 34 0.32 -14.13 11.98
N GLY A 35 0.20 -15.25 11.28
CA GLY A 35 -0.30 -15.31 9.91
C GLY A 35 0.67 -14.85 8.81
N PHE A 36 1.86 -14.33 9.13
CA PHE A 36 2.85 -13.90 8.11
C PHE A 36 3.45 -15.09 7.33
N ASN A 37 3.32 -16.29 7.88
CA ASN A 37 3.67 -17.57 7.26
C ASN A 37 2.51 -18.20 6.46
N ARG A 38 1.33 -17.56 6.38
CA ARG A 38 0.19 -18.09 5.65
C ARG A 38 0.25 -17.67 4.18
N GLY A 39 0.12 -18.66 3.32
CA GLY A 39 0.04 -18.51 1.87
C GLY A 39 -1.40 -18.58 1.36
N SER A 40 -1.53 -18.83 0.06
CA SER A 40 -2.81 -19.15 -0.58
C SER A 40 -2.63 -20.22 -1.65
N SER A 41 -3.58 -21.14 -1.74
CA SER A 41 -3.75 -22.05 -2.87
C SER A 41 -5.05 -21.69 -3.57
N VAL A 42 -4.97 -20.84 -4.60
CA VAL A 42 -6.17 -20.43 -5.35
C VAL A 42 -6.25 -21.28 -6.62
N LEU A 43 -7.45 -21.83 -6.87
CA LEU A 43 -7.73 -22.68 -8.03
C LEU A 43 -7.50 -21.92 -9.34
N ARG A 44 -6.84 -22.59 -10.26
CA ARG A 44 -6.84 -22.28 -11.70
C ARG A 44 -7.63 -23.32 -12.44
N GLN A 45 -7.87 -23.02 -13.70
CA GLN A 45 -8.45 -23.95 -14.65
C GLN A 45 -7.41 -24.23 -15.74
N ASP A 46 -7.08 -25.49 -15.97
CA ASP A 46 -6.24 -25.89 -17.11
C ASP A 46 -7.02 -25.88 -18.43
N HIS A 47 -6.36 -26.21 -19.54
CA HIS A 47 -7.00 -26.21 -20.86
C HIS A 47 -8.08 -27.30 -21.01
N GLN A 48 -8.11 -28.30 -20.12
CA GLN A 48 -9.15 -29.32 -19.99
C GLN A 48 -10.28 -28.91 -19.05
N ARG A 49 -10.29 -27.66 -18.59
CA ARG A 49 -11.26 -27.13 -17.65
C ARG A 49 -11.17 -27.72 -16.24
N LYS A 50 -10.06 -28.34 -15.88
CA LYS A 50 -9.86 -28.92 -14.55
C LYS A 50 -9.24 -27.89 -13.60
N PRO A 51 -9.74 -27.82 -12.35
CA PRO A 51 -9.03 -27.24 -11.23
C PRO A 51 -7.56 -27.66 -11.15
N VAL A 52 -6.63 -26.71 -11.16
CA VAL A 52 -5.22 -26.93 -10.83
C VAL A 52 -4.79 -25.95 -9.74
N SER A 53 -3.94 -26.41 -8.81
CA SER A 53 -3.47 -25.58 -7.70
C SER A 53 -2.42 -24.58 -8.17
N PHE A 54 -2.56 -23.32 -7.78
CA PHE A 54 -1.48 -22.33 -7.83
C PHE A 54 -1.14 -21.93 -6.41
N ILE A 55 0.11 -22.18 -6.00
CA ILE A 55 0.56 -22.03 -4.61
C ILE A 55 1.40 -20.77 -4.48
N PHE A 56 0.93 -19.84 -3.64
CA PHE A 56 1.75 -18.81 -3.03
C PHE A 56 2.06 -19.23 -1.59
N GLU A 57 3.34 -19.31 -1.22
CA GLU A 57 3.76 -19.98 0.01
C GLU A 57 3.55 -19.14 1.28
N SER A 58 3.86 -17.85 1.19
CA SER A 58 3.64 -16.78 2.18
C SER A 58 4.72 -15.70 2.01
N PRO A 59 4.50 -14.46 2.48
CA PRO A 59 5.57 -13.46 2.52
C PRO A 59 6.82 -13.94 3.27
N LEU A 60 6.67 -14.59 4.43
CA LEU A 60 7.80 -15.08 5.23
C LEU A 60 8.66 -16.08 4.46
N LEU A 61 8.06 -17.16 3.94
CA LEU A 61 8.81 -18.19 3.22
C LEU A 61 9.47 -17.63 1.96
N ARG A 62 8.82 -16.67 1.29
CA ARG A 62 9.38 -16.05 0.09
C ARG A 62 10.51 -15.07 0.42
N LEU A 63 10.50 -14.36 1.56
CA LEU A 63 11.65 -13.59 2.04
C LEU A 63 12.87 -14.49 2.33
N ILE A 64 12.64 -15.66 2.93
CA ILE A 64 13.69 -16.67 3.17
C ILE A 64 14.26 -17.16 1.84
N LYS A 65 13.40 -17.60 0.92
CA LYS A 65 13.81 -18.22 -0.36
C LYS A 65 14.40 -17.24 -1.37
N ASP A 66 13.78 -16.07 -1.53
CA ASP A 66 14.17 -15.12 -2.57
C ASP A 66 15.30 -14.19 -2.13
N HIS A 67 15.43 -13.91 -0.83
CA HIS A 67 16.32 -12.88 -0.29
C HIS A 67 17.30 -13.37 0.78
N ASN A 68 17.25 -14.67 1.11
CA ASN A 68 18.11 -15.32 2.12
C ASN A 68 17.95 -14.69 3.51
N TYR A 69 16.71 -14.37 3.88
CA TYR A 69 16.38 -14.07 5.27
C TYR A 69 16.29 -15.35 6.09
N ILE A 70 16.45 -15.24 7.41
CA ILE A 70 16.08 -16.28 8.38
C ILE A 70 14.91 -15.79 9.22
N ASP A 71 14.11 -16.69 9.81
CA ASP A 71 13.24 -16.30 10.92
C ASP A 71 14.04 -16.16 12.22
N ALA A 72 13.55 -15.32 13.14
CA ALA A 72 14.20 -15.05 14.41
C ALA A 72 13.65 -15.92 15.55
N PHE A 73 13.18 -17.14 15.28
CA PHE A 73 12.77 -18.08 16.34
C PHE A 73 13.79 -19.22 16.49
N GLN A 74 14.14 -19.58 17.73
CA GLN A 74 14.99 -20.71 18.04
C GLN A 74 14.63 -21.29 19.42
N GLY A 75 14.55 -22.61 19.53
CA GLY A 75 14.40 -23.30 20.83
C GLY A 75 13.12 -22.94 21.62
N GLY A 76 12.07 -22.45 20.95
CA GLY A 76 10.83 -22.00 21.61
C GLY A 76 10.81 -20.54 22.05
N GLY A 77 11.87 -19.78 21.79
CA GLY A 77 11.95 -18.34 22.01
C GLY A 77 12.42 -17.59 20.76
N TYR A 78 12.90 -16.36 20.95
CA TYR A 78 13.57 -15.64 19.88
C TYR A 78 15.04 -16.07 19.78
N LEU A 79 15.58 -16.10 18.57
CA LEU A 79 17.01 -16.09 18.30
C LEU A 79 17.51 -14.67 18.59
N ASP A 80 17.93 -14.39 19.82
CA ASP A 80 18.39 -13.06 20.25
C ASP A 80 19.76 -13.06 20.93
N ASP A 81 20.57 -14.08 20.61
CA ASP A 81 21.97 -14.15 21.03
C ASP A 81 22.71 -12.85 20.66
N HIS A 82 23.22 -12.18 21.68
CA HIS A 82 23.82 -10.86 21.56
C HIS A 82 24.91 -10.79 20.48
N GLY A 83 24.71 -9.93 19.48
CA GLY A 83 25.62 -9.74 18.34
C GLY A 83 25.73 -10.87 17.32
N ASN A 84 24.98 -11.97 17.49
CA ASN A 84 25.11 -13.18 16.67
C ASN A 84 24.02 -13.31 15.60
N VAL A 85 22.97 -12.48 15.64
CA VAL A 85 21.88 -12.55 14.67
C VAL A 85 22.26 -11.82 13.38
N PRO A 86 22.07 -12.43 12.19
CA PRO A 86 22.35 -11.76 10.92
C PRO A 86 21.35 -10.63 10.66
N ALA A 87 21.80 -9.56 10.00
CA ALA A 87 20.93 -8.45 9.60
C ALA A 87 19.74 -8.90 8.72
N ARG A 88 19.89 -9.99 7.95
CA ARG A 88 18.79 -10.59 7.18
C ARG A 88 17.97 -11.54 8.04
N SER A 89 17.26 -10.97 9.01
CA SER A 89 16.39 -11.69 9.95
C SER A 89 14.97 -11.13 9.92
N VAL A 90 13.97 -12.00 10.00
CA VAL A 90 12.55 -11.64 10.12
C VAL A 90 12.08 -11.90 11.54
N TRP A 91 11.60 -10.86 12.18
CA TRP A 91 11.11 -10.86 13.56
C TRP A 91 9.60 -10.60 13.54
N VAL A 92 8.87 -11.24 14.45
CA VAL A 92 7.42 -11.01 14.62
C VAL A 92 7.23 -10.25 15.93
N PHE A 93 6.68 -9.05 15.90
CA PHE A 93 6.39 -8.30 17.12
C PHE A 93 5.07 -8.77 17.72
N ARG A 94 5.16 -9.68 18.70
CA ARG A 94 4.02 -10.41 19.27
C ARG A 94 3.31 -9.65 20.40
N TYR A 95 2.91 -8.41 20.15
CA TYR A 95 2.38 -7.52 21.20
C TYR A 95 1.01 -7.92 21.77
N TYR A 96 0.26 -8.79 21.10
CA TYR A 96 -0.99 -9.35 21.64
C TYR A 96 -0.81 -10.26 22.84
N GLU A 97 0.39 -10.82 23.03
CA GLU A 97 0.65 -11.74 24.15
C GLU A 97 0.34 -11.08 25.49
N ARG A 98 0.59 -9.77 25.63
CA ARG A 98 0.24 -9.02 26.86
C ARG A 98 -1.26 -8.91 27.09
N ALA A 99 -2.05 -8.76 26.02
CA ALA A 99 -3.49 -8.59 26.10
C ALA A 99 -4.26 -9.93 26.12
N SER A 100 -3.63 -11.04 25.71
CA SER A 100 -4.24 -12.36 25.63
C SER A 100 -4.52 -12.96 27.02
N ASN A 101 -5.56 -13.79 27.12
CA ASN A 101 -5.80 -14.61 28.32
C ASN A 101 -4.80 -15.78 28.44
N LEU A 102 -4.18 -16.19 27.32
CA LEU A 102 -3.30 -17.35 27.29
C LEU A 102 -1.93 -17.04 27.92
N LEU A 103 -1.39 -15.86 27.64
CA LEU A 103 -0.02 -15.48 28.00
C LEU A 103 0.09 -14.15 28.75
N GLY A 104 -0.99 -13.37 28.82
CA GLY A 104 -0.99 -12.00 29.30
C GLY A 104 -1.91 -11.77 30.49
N SER A 105 -2.32 -10.52 30.68
CA SER A 105 -3.23 -10.14 31.76
C SER A 105 -4.71 -10.29 31.39
N GLY A 106 -5.04 -10.52 30.12
CA GLY A 106 -6.40 -10.41 29.61
C GLY A 106 -6.95 -8.97 29.62
N GLU A 107 -6.13 -7.98 29.95
CA GLU A 107 -6.54 -6.58 30.10
C GLU A 107 -6.27 -5.73 28.86
N ARG A 108 -6.96 -4.60 28.82
CA ARG A 108 -6.85 -3.60 27.76
C ARG A 108 -5.47 -2.97 27.73
N VAL A 109 -4.81 -3.00 26.56
CA VAL A 109 -3.53 -2.32 26.33
C VAL A 109 -3.72 -1.13 25.38
N SER A 110 -3.06 -0.01 25.66
CA SER A 110 -3.15 1.24 24.89
C SER A 110 -2.20 1.28 23.70
N MET A 111 -2.48 2.12 22.70
CA MET A 111 -1.62 2.32 21.53
C MET A 111 -0.22 2.82 21.90
N GLU A 112 -0.15 3.69 22.91
CA GLU A 112 1.08 4.22 23.47
C GLU A 112 1.90 3.09 24.11
N GLN A 113 1.26 2.18 24.86
CA GLN A 113 1.95 1.03 25.43
C GLN A 113 2.52 0.11 24.34
N PHE A 114 1.73 -0.21 23.31
CA PHE A 114 2.22 -1.03 22.19
C PHE A 114 3.39 -0.38 21.47
N ALA A 115 3.40 0.93 21.33
CA ALA A 115 4.50 1.67 20.73
C ALA A 115 5.77 1.69 21.61
N LEU A 116 5.63 1.76 22.93
CA LEU A 116 6.74 1.60 23.88
C LEU A 116 7.31 0.18 23.83
N ASP A 117 6.44 -0.83 23.75
CA ASP A 117 6.87 -2.22 23.61
C ASP A 117 7.56 -2.47 22.25
N LEU A 118 7.11 -1.79 21.19
CA LEU A 118 7.80 -1.81 19.89
C LEU A 118 9.20 -1.19 19.98
N ARG A 119 9.37 -0.12 20.77
CA ARG A 119 10.71 0.45 21.06
C ARG A 119 11.61 -0.58 21.74
N ARG A 120 11.14 -1.23 22.82
CA ARG A 120 11.90 -2.31 23.50
C ARG A 120 12.29 -3.40 22.53
N PHE A 121 11.35 -3.81 21.68
CA PHE A 121 11.59 -4.87 20.70
C PHE A 121 12.64 -4.47 19.66
N ILE A 122 12.60 -3.25 19.12
CA ILE A 122 13.61 -2.75 18.18
C ILE A 122 15.01 -2.70 18.83
N LEU A 123 15.11 -2.27 20.10
CA LEU A 123 16.39 -2.28 20.81
C LEU A 123 16.92 -3.70 21.05
N ARG A 124 16.05 -4.66 21.37
CA ARG A 124 16.41 -6.08 21.44
C ARG A 124 16.95 -6.58 20.09
N VAL A 125 16.28 -6.27 18.99
CA VAL A 125 16.75 -6.64 17.64
C VAL A 125 18.10 -5.99 17.33
N ARG A 126 18.30 -4.72 17.71
CA ARG A 126 19.58 -4.03 17.58
C ARG A 126 20.68 -4.76 18.32
N ASP A 127 20.49 -5.07 19.60
CA ASP A 127 21.54 -5.67 20.43
C ASP A 127 21.82 -7.12 20.00
N ALA A 128 20.79 -7.89 19.64
CA ALA A 128 20.94 -9.21 19.03
C ALA A 128 21.70 -9.18 17.69
N THR A 129 21.49 -8.14 16.88
CA THR A 129 22.16 -8.01 15.57
C THR A 129 23.57 -7.46 15.72
N CYS A 130 23.76 -6.39 16.48
CA CYS A 130 24.97 -5.57 16.49
C CYS A 130 25.93 -5.92 17.64
N GLY A 131 25.45 -6.51 18.74
CA GLY A 131 26.26 -6.74 19.92
C GLY A 131 26.67 -5.42 20.56
N ASP A 132 27.91 -5.30 21.04
CA ASP A 132 28.47 -4.06 21.61
C ASP A 132 29.22 -3.20 20.57
N ASP A 133 29.21 -3.58 19.29
CA ASP A 133 29.93 -2.88 18.24
C ASP A 133 29.30 -1.50 17.95
N PRO A 134 30.02 -0.38 18.22
CA PRO A 134 29.47 0.96 18.09
C PRO A 134 29.17 1.35 16.63
N ASP A 135 29.97 0.90 15.67
CA ASP A 135 29.79 1.20 14.26
C ASP A 135 28.55 0.48 13.74
N ARG A 136 28.38 -0.80 14.11
CA ARG A 136 27.17 -1.56 13.76
C ARG A 136 25.91 -0.99 14.42
N LYS A 137 26.00 -0.44 15.64
CA LYS A 137 24.86 0.24 16.29
C LYS A 137 24.53 1.57 15.62
N ALA A 138 25.53 2.32 15.15
CA ALA A 138 25.32 3.57 14.42
C ALA A 138 24.60 3.36 13.08
N ASP A 139 25.00 2.31 12.35
CA ASP A 139 24.40 1.93 11.06
C ASP A 139 23.09 1.15 11.21
N PHE A 140 22.67 0.82 12.44
CA PHE A 140 21.49 0.00 12.67
C PHE A 140 20.23 0.64 12.11
N LYS A 141 19.50 -0.15 11.31
CA LYS A 141 18.15 0.16 10.85
C LYS A 141 17.28 -1.09 10.83
N VAL A 142 15.97 -0.90 10.77
CA VAL A 142 14.98 -1.96 10.56
C VAL A 142 13.96 -1.58 9.48
N HIS A 143 13.38 -2.55 8.81
CA HIS A 143 12.15 -2.37 8.05
C HIS A 143 10.95 -2.80 8.88
N LEU A 144 9.92 -1.96 8.93
CA LEU A 144 8.64 -2.33 9.54
C LEU A 144 7.68 -2.79 8.44
N VAL A 145 7.12 -3.99 8.62
CA VAL A 145 6.08 -4.53 7.74
C VAL A 145 4.84 -4.71 8.60
N ALA A 146 3.86 -3.85 8.40
CA ALA A 146 2.72 -3.73 9.28
C ALA A 146 1.42 -4.11 8.57
N HIS A 147 0.50 -4.75 9.28
CA HIS A 147 -0.84 -5.04 8.79
C HIS A 147 -1.87 -4.31 9.65
N SER A 148 -2.92 -3.75 9.05
CA SER A 148 -4.07 -3.17 9.75
C SER A 148 -3.64 -2.24 10.90
N MET A 149 -4.15 -2.42 12.13
CA MET A 149 -3.76 -1.63 13.32
C MET A 149 -2.25 -1.61 13.61
N GLY A 150 -1.48 -2.62 13.18
CA GLY A 150 -0.03 -2.63 13.36
C GLY A 150 0.67 -1.45 12.69
N GLY A 151 0.10 -0.91 11.61
CA GLY A 151 0.60 0.30 10.98
C GLY A 151 0.36 1.54 11.85
N LEU A 152 -0.72 1.56 12.65
CA LEU A 152 -0.98 2.63 13.62
C LEU A 152 -0.06 2.50 14.85
N VAL A 153 0.28 1.29 15.28
CA VAL A 153 1.31 1.07 16.31
C VAL A 153 2.67 1.59 15.83
N SER A 154 3.04 1.25 14.59
CA SER A 154 4.27 1.73 13.94
C SER A 154 4.30 3.26 13.84
N ARG A 155 3.17 3.88 13.49
CA ARG A 155 3.04 5.34 13.45
C ARG A 155 3.07 5.98 14.84
N CYS A 156 2.43 5.40 15.85
CA CYS A 156 2.50 5.86 17.23
C CYS A 156 3.96 5.84 17.73
N TYR A 157 4.70 4.78 17.42
CA TYR A 157 6.13 4.68 17.70
C TYR A 157 6.93 5.81 17.05
N LEU A 158 6.73 6.06 15.75
CA LEU A 158 7.44 7.10 14.99
C LEU A 158 7.06 8.52 15.42
N GLN A 159 5.75 8.81 15.44
CA GLN A 159 5.20 10.16 15.58
C GLN A 159 5.13 10.61 17.04
N ASN A 160 4.87 9.70 17.98
CA ASN A 160 4.74 10.03 19.39
C ASN A 160 6.01 9.64 20.18
N ILE A 161 6.27 8.34 20.30
CA ILE A 161 7.29 7.83 21.23
C ILE A 161 8.70 8.31 20.88
N CYS A 162 9.10 8.19 19.61
CA CYS A 162 10.44 8.61 19.18
C CYS A 162 10.64 10.13 19.19
N ARG A 163 9.57 10.93 19.09
CA ARG A 163 9.69 12.40 19.01
C ARG A 163 9.53 13.11 20.35
N HIS A 164 8.80 12.49 21.27
CA HIS A 164 8.40 13.15 22.52
C HIS A 164 8.84 12.39 23.77
N GLY A 165 9.41 11.20 23.62
CA GLY A 165 9.80 10.34 24.74
C GLY A 165 8.61 9.60 25.34
N VAL A 166 8.74 9.23 26.61
CA VAL A 166 7.79 8.36 27.31
C VAL A 166 6.61 9.20 27.80
N PRO A 167 5.36 8.86 27.41
CA PRO A 167 4.18 9.56 27.93
C PRO A 167 4.07 9.44 29.46
N ALA A 168 3.49 10.46 30.11
CA ALA A 168 3.31 10.45 31.55
C ALA A 168 2.47 9.23 32.01
N GLY A 169 2.91 8.57 33.07
CA GLY A 169 2.24 7.37 33.62
C GLY A 169 2.65 6.04 32.98
N TYR A 170 3.61 6.04 32.05
CA TYR A 170 4.15 4.83 31.43
C TYR A 170 5.57 4.53 31.89
N ASP A 171 5.93 3.24 31.89
CA ASP A 171 7.29 2.80 32.18
C ASP A 171 8.23 3.11 31.00
N GLY A 172 9.30 3.82 31.33
CA GLY A 172 10.35 4.27 30.41
C GLY A 172 11.67 3.51 30.52
N GLU A 173 11.77 2.52 31.41
CA GLU A 173 13.02 1.82 31.68
C GLU A 173 13.59 1.13 30.43
N GLY A 174 14.89 1.32 30.19
CA GLY A 174 15.61 0.68 29.08
C GLY A 174 15.22 1.15 27.67
N LEU A 175 14.42 2.21 27.52
CA LEU A 175 13.93 2.65 26.20
C LEU A 175 14.89 3.54 25.43
N GLU A 176 15.95 4.06 26.07
CA GLU A 176 16.89 4.99 25.44
C GLU A 176 16.17 6.15 24.74
N LEU A 177 15.18 6.75 25.41
CA LEU A 177 14.40 7.88 24.91
C LEU A 177 14.69 9.13 25.74
N THR A 178 14.74 10.28 25.07
CA THR A 178 14.85 11.59 25.73
C THR A 178 13.47 12.23 25.83
N ASN A 179 13.00 12.52 27.03
CA ASN A 179 11.70 13.16 27.23
C ASN A 179 11.70 14.60 26.69
N GLY A 180 10.71 14.92 25.87
CA GLY A 180 10.57 16.24 25.25
C GLY A 180 11.50 16.51 24.06
N ALA A 181 12.29 15.52 23.61
CA ALA A 181 13.17 15.64 22.45
C ALA A 181 13.10 14.40 21.54
N ALA A 182 13.47 14.59 20.27
CA ALA A 182 13.53 13.49 19.33
C ALA A 182 14.70 12.54 19.63
N SER A 183 14.42 11.24 19.57
CA SER A 183 15.36 10.13 19.72
C SER A 183 15.40 9.34 18.40
N PRO A 184 16.51 8.67 18.05
CA PRO A 184 16.61 7.90 16.80
C PRO A 184 15.52 6.83 16.72
N HIS A 185 14.76 6.77 15.62
CA HIS A 185 13.67 5.79 15.44
C HIS A 185 14.13 4.46 14.81
N TYR A 186 15.32 4.40 14.22
CA TYR A 186 15.90 3.20 13.54
C TYR A 186 15.11 2.63 12.34
N VAL A 187 13.88 3.08 12.06
CA VAL A 187 13.11 2.60 10.89
C VAL A 187 13.65 3.19 9.58
N GLU A 188 14.04 2.31 8.66
CA GLU A 188 14.44 2.70 7.29
C GLU A 188 13.26 2.77 6.33
N LYS A 189 12.37 1.77 6.35
CA LYS A 189 11.15 1.75 5.51
C LYS A 189 9.98 1.18 6.29
N LEU A 190 8.78 1.71 6.05
CA LEU A 190 7.51 1.22 6.60
C LEU A 190 6.62 0.75 5.44
N PHE A 191 6.25 -0.52 5.43
CA PHE A 191 5.27 -1.07 4.49
C PHE A 191 3.98 -1.39 5.24
N THR A 192 2.83 -0.92 4.77
CA THR A 192 1.53 -1.19 5.41
C THR A 192 0.58 -1.98 4.52
N TYR A 193 -0.09 -2.98 5.08
CA TYR A 193 -1.17 -3.74 4.47
C TYR A 193 -2.51 -3.29 5.06
N GLY A 194 -3.34 -2.58 4.29
CA GLY A 194 -4.71 -2.23 4.68
C GLY A 194 -4.82 -1.41 5.97
N THR A 195 -3.80 -0.65 6.37
CA THR A 195 -3.84 0.12 7.61
C THR A 195 -4.85 1.28 7.51
N PRO A 196 -5.78 1.44 8.48
CA PRO A 196 -6.72 2.55 8.50
C PRO A 196 -6.05 3.85 8.96
N HIS A 197 -5.20 4.42 8.12
CA HIS A 197 -4.41 5.62 8.39
C HIS A 197 -5.25 6.87 8.73
N ASN A 198 -6.50 6.93 8.26
CA ASN A 198 -7.46 8.00 8.55
C ASN A 198 -8.69 7.51 9.36
N GLY A 199 -8.58 6.32 9.97
CA GLY A 199 -9.66 5.70 10.73
C GLY A 199 -10.54 4.75 9.93
N ILE A 200 -11.60 4.26 10.57
CA ILE A 200 -12.63 3.41 9.97
C ILE A 200 -13.95 4.17 9.98
N ASP A 201 -14.74 4.02 8.92
CA ASP A 201 -16.05 4.65 8.79
C ASP A 201 -17.16 3.62 9.07
N VAL A 202 -18.18 4.06 9.80
CA VAL A 202 -19.43 3.32 10.04
C VAL A 202 -20.59 4.17 9.51
N LEU A 203 -21.27 3.68 8.46
CA LEU A 203 -22.41 4.36 7.80
C LEU A 203 -22.02 5.72 7.20
N GLY A 204 -20.81 5.84 6.65
CA GLY A 204 -20.31 7.08 6.05
C GLY A 204 -19.89 8.16 7.06
N LEU A 205 -19.90 7.85 8.36
CA LEU A 205 -19.37 8.70 9.42
C LEU A 205 -18.20 7.99 10.10
N ASN A 206 -17.14 8.72 10.47
CA ASN A 206 -16.03 8.13 11.24
C ASN A 206 -16.55 7.57 12.57
N VAL A 207 -16.02 6.43 13.04
CA VAL A 207 -16.53 5.75 14.24
C VAL A 207 -16.57 6.72 15.44
N PRO A 208 -17.73 6.91 16.10
CA PRO A 208 -17.81 7.72 17.30
C PRO A 208 -17.08 7.06 18.48
N ASP A 209 -16.49 7.86 19.36
CA ASP A 209 -15.92 7.37 20.62
C ASP A 209 -17.04 6.93 21.57
N LEU A 210 -17.21 5.61 21.74
CA LEU A 210 -18.25 5.01 22.58
C LEU A 210 -17.83 4.89 24.06
N GLY A 211 -16.65 5.42 24.44
CA GLY A 211 -16.19 5.44 25.82
C GLY A 211 -16.12 4.04 26.48
N PRO A 212 -16.64 3.85 27.70
CA PRO A 212 -16.56 2.57 28.43
C PRO A 212 -17.28 1.38 27.76
N ILE A 213 -18.09 1.62 26.72
CA ILE A 213 -18.90 0.61 26.02
C ILE A 213 -18.11 0.00 24.84
N ASP A 214 -16.94 0.54 24.52
CA ASP A 214 -16.07 0.10 23.43
C ASP A 214 -15.30 -1.20 23.74
N LYS A 215 -16.03 -2.33 23.75
CA LYS A 215 -15.47 -3.68 24.00
C LYS A 215 -14.53 -4.18 22.89
N PHE A 216 -14.48 -3.50 21.74
CA PHE A 216 -13.73 -3.95 20.57
C PHE A 216 -12.68 -2.91 20.12
N HIS A 217 -12.17 -2.06 21.02
CA HIS A 217 -11.12 -1.07 20.71
C HIS A 217 -11.39 -0.18 19.49
N VAL A 218 -12.65 -0.01 19.09
CA VAL A 218 -13.01 0.68 17.86
C VAL A 218 -12.70 2.18 17.96
N SER A 219 -12.68 2.72 19.18
CA SER A 219 -12.24 4.09 19.49
C SER A 219 -10.82 4.38 19.03
N ASN A 220 -9.93 3.38 18.92
CA ASN A 220 -8.57 3.58 18.40
C ASN A 220 -8.55 3.99 16.92
N PHE A 221 -9.66 3.78 16.20
CA PHE A 221 -9.85 4.16 14.79
C PHE A 221 -10.70 5.43 14.63
N ALA A 222 -11.14 6.05 15.75
CA ALA A 222 -11.77 7.36 15.73
C ALA A 222 -10.70 8.45 15.55
N GLN A 223 -10.87 9.32 14.55
CA GLN A 223 -9.87 10.33 14.20
C GLN A 223 -9.44 11.19 15.38
N LYS A 224 -10.37 11.53 16.28
CA LYS A 224 -10.06 12.28 17.52
C LYS A 224 -9.01 11.56 18.37
N ARG A 225 -9.24 10.27 18.68
CA ARG A 225 -8.31 9.46 19.46
C ARG A 225 -7.01 9.21 18.71
N MET A 226 -7.06 9.00 17.39
CA MET A 226 -5.88 8.88 16.54
C MET A 226 -4.95 10.09 16.67
N ARG A 227 -5.51 11.30 16.63
CA ARG A 227 -4.71 12.52 16.78
C ARG A 227 -4.00 12.62 18.12
N GLU A 228 -4.60 12.09 19.18
CA GLU A 228 -4.03 12.08 20.53
C GLU A 228 -2.83 11.13 20.63
N TYR A 229 -2.99 9.85 20.28
CA TYR A 229 -1.88 8.89 20.40
C TYR A 229 -0.80 9.06 19.34
N LEU A 230 -1.13 9.61 18.15
CA LEU A 230 -0.15 9.96 17.12
C LEU A 230 0.54 11.30 17.39
N LYS A 231 0.02 12.10 18.33
CA LYS A 231 0.46 13.48 18.62
C LYS A 231 0.57 14.36 17.37
N ILE A 232 -0.47 14.38 16.55
CA ILE A 232 -0.51 15.23 15.35
C ILE A 232 -0.42 16.72 15.77
N SER A 233 0.62 17.40 15.28
CA SER A 233 1.10 18.70 15.77
C SER A 233 0.05 19.82 15.71
N LYS A 234 -0.76 19.87 14.66
CA LYS A 234 -1.73 20.94 14.41
C LYS A 234 -3.04 20.39 13.86
N LYS A 235 -4.16 21.03 14.20
CA LYS A 235 -5.50 20.65 13.69
C LYS A 235 -5.59 20.64 12.15
N SER A 236 -4.81 21.48 11.47
CA SER A 236 -4.75 21.56 10.00
C SER A 236 -4.00 20.40 9.35
N VAL A 237 -3.15 19.68 10.09
CA VAL A 237 -2.44 18.51 9.57
C VAL A 237 -3.40 17.33 9.55
N ALA A 238 -3.52 16.66 8.41
CA ALA A 238 -4.42 15.53 8.24
C ALA A 238 -4.04 14.35 9.16
N VAL A 239 -5.01 13.58 9.63
CA VAL A 239 -4.77 12.45 10.55
C VAL A 239 -3.92 11.36 9.90
N ASN A 240 -4.01 11.20 8.58
CA ASN A 240 -3.21 10.25 7.81
C ASN A 240 -1.83 10.78 7.40
N SER A 241 -1.41 11.96 7.83
CA SER A 241 -0.03 12.44 7.62
C SER A 241 0.96 11.78 8.60
N LEU A 242 2.22 11.63 8.20
CA LEU A 242 3.33 11.27 9.10
C LEU A 242 3.83 12.46 9.92
N ASP A 243 3.37 13.68 9.63
CA ASP A 243 3.69 14.90 10.39
C ASP A 243 5.21 15.12 10.56
N GLY A 244 6.00 14.70 9.57
CA GLY A 244 7.48 14.79 9.56
C GLY A 244 8.21 13.75 10.41
N ALA A 245 7.55 12.71 10.91
CA ALA A 245 8.20 11.67 11.72
C ALA A 245 8.97 10.61 10.89
N LEU A 246 8.62 10.47 9.62
CA LEU A 246 9.31 9.66 8.62
C LEU A 246 9.04 10.32 7.26
N ASP A 247 10.01 10.25 6.35
CA ASP A 247 9.82 10.65 4.96
C ASP A 247 8.66 9.84 4.34
N PRO A 248 7.60 10.48 3.79
CA PRO A 248 6.51 9.78 3.14
C PRO A 248 6.96 8.80 2.05
N ASP A 249 8.05 9.08 1.34
CA ASP A 249 8.59 8.17 0.33
C ASP A 249 9.08 6.84 0.92
N LYS A 250 9.48 6.85 2.20
CA LYS A 250 9.88 5.67 2.97
C LYS A 250 8.69 4.94 3.61
N CYS A 251 7.46 5.35 3.32
CA CYS A 251 6.23 4.65 3.70
C CYS A 251 5.48 4.15 2.46
N PHE A 252 5.14 2.87 2.38
CA PHE A 252 4.34 2.32 1.27
C PHE A 252 3.01 1.77 1.77
N CYS A 253 1.90 2.19 1.16
CA CYS A 253 0.56 1.72 1.51
C CYS A 253 0.01 0.75 0.47
N PHE A 254 -0.11 -0.52 0.83
CA PHE A 254 -0.76 -1.54 0.02
C PHE A 254 -2.22 -1.70 0.44
N VAL A 255 -3.12 -1.35 -0.48
CA VAL A 255 -4.55 -1.13 -0.22
C VAL A 255 -5.39 -2.22 -0.89
N GLY A 256 -6.37 -2.76 -0.17
CA GLY A 256 -7.35 -3.69 -0.73
C GLY A 256 -8.58 -2.99 -1.29
N SER A 257 -9.26 -3.66 -2.20
CA SER A 257 -10.52 -3.19 -2.78
C SER A 257 -11.57 -4.29 -2.96
N ASP A 258 -11.38 -5.45 -2.33
CA ASP A 258 -12.36 -6.54 -2.39
C ASP A 258 -13.20 -6.60 -1.10
N TYR A 259 -14.32 -5.89 -1.12
CA TYR A 259 -15.28 -5.87 -0.03
C TYR A 259 -16.18 -7.12 0.03
N LYS A 260 -16.25 -7.92 -1.05
CA LYS A 260 -17.19 -9.05 -1.14
C LYS A 260 -16.67 -10.27 -0.39
N ASP A 261 -15.37 -10.49 -0.44
CA ASP A 261 -14.69 -11.67 0.11
C ASP A 261 -14.21 -11.48 1.57
N TYR A 262 -14.76 -10.48 2.28
CA TYR A 262 -14.52 -10.27 3.71
C TYR A 262 -15.78 -10.54 4.54
N ASP A 263 -15.78 -11.61 5.33
CA ASP A 263 -16.89 -12.01 6.21
C ASP A 263 -16.60 -11.79 7.71
N ALA A 264 -15.41 -11.32 8.06
CA ALA A 264 -15.03 -11.05 9.45
C ALA A 264 -15.58 -9.69 9.92
N PHE A 265 -15.88 -9.59 11.22
CA PHE A 265 -16.59 -8.46 11.84
C PHE A 265 -18.05 -8.35 11.40
N PHE A 266 -18.93 -9.16 12.03
CA PHE A 266 -20.40 -9.22 11.90
C PHE A 266 -20.91 -8.73 10.54
N LYS A 267 -21.42 -9.60 9.65
CA LYS A 267 -22.04 -9.37 8.31
C LYS A 267 -22.62 -7.98 7.93
N LEU A 268 -22.87 -7.08 8.89
CA LEU A 268 -22.94 -5.62 8.80
C LEU A 268 -21.77 -4.91 8.11
N SER A 269 -20.49 -5.34 8.16
CA SER A 269 -19.37 -4.60 7.53
C SER A 269 -19.60 -4.35 6.02
N LYS A 270 -20.22 -5.34 5.34
CA LYS A 270 -20.65 -5.29 3.93
C LYS A 270 -21.75 -4.25 3.63
N GLN A 271 -22.54 -3.86 4.63
CA GLN A 271 -23.62 -2.86 4.49
C GLN A 271 -23.17 -1.45 4.90
N VAL A 272 -22.01 -1.31 5.52
CA VAL A 272 -21.62 -0.14 6.33
C VAL A 272 -20.43 0.61 5.71
N THR A 273 -19.51 -0.11 5.06
CA THR A 273 -18.45 0.47 4.23
C THR A 273 -18.90 0.47 2.77
N GLY A 274 -18.76 1.60 2.07
CA GLY A 274 -19.09 1.67 0.65
C GLY A 274 -18.24 0.67 -0.17
N PRO A 275 -18.62 0.37 -1.43
CA PRO A 275 -17.98 -0.68 -2.23
C PRO A 275 -16.50 -0.41 -2.56
N ALA A 276 -16.00 0.80 -2.31
CA ALA A 276 -14.58 1.19 -2.43
C ALA A 276 -13.78 0.86 -1.14
N SER A 277 -13.81 -0.39 -0.69
CA SER A 277 -13.14 -0.87 0.54
C SER A 277 -12.56 -2.28 0.37
N ASP A 278 -11.72 -2.70 1.31
CA ASP A 278 -11.24 -4.09 1.42
C ASP A 278 -12.15 -4.98 2.30
N GLY A 279 -13.37 -4.49 2.57
CA GLY A 279 -14.34 -5.11 3.47
C GLY A 279 -14.26 -4.63 4.93
N LEU A 280 -13.22 -3.90 5.30
CA LEU A 280 -13.10 -3.26 6.62
C LEU A 280 -12.72 -1.78 6.52
N VAL A 281 -11.73 -1.47 5.70
CA VAL A 281 -11.14 -0.13 5.58
C VAL A 281 -11.47 0.44 4.21
N MET A 282 -12.08 1.63 4.21
CA MET A 282 -12.30 2.40 2.98
C MET A 282 -10.95 2.74 2.34
N MET A 283 -10.83 2.62 1.02
CA MET A 283 -9.60 2.97 0.31
C MET A 283 -9.15 4.41 0.59
N ALA A 284 -10.12 5.33 0.76
CA ALA A 284 -9.89 6.72 1.11
C ALA A 284 -9.21 6.92 2.48
N ASN A 285 -9.28 5.93 3.37
CA ASN A 285 -8.66 5.96 4.69
C ASN A 285 -7.42 5.07 4.80
N ALA A 286 -7.08 4.31 3.76
CA ALA A 286 -6.06 3.26 3.77
C ALA A 286 -4.66 3.72 3.34
N TYR A 287 -4.39 5.03 3.32
CA TYR A 287 -3.10 5.57 2.86
C TYR A 287 -2.60 6.72 3.71
N VAL A 288 -1.27 6.85 3.77
CA VAL A 288 -0.58 8.02 4.32
C VAL A 288 -0.48 9.12 3.25
N GLU A 289 -0.71 10.37 3.64
CA GLU A 289 -0.55 11.52 2.74
C GLU A 289 0.86 11.56 2.13
N ASP A 290 0.95 11.84 0.83
CA ASP A 290 2.17 11.84 0.01
C ASP A 290 2.93 10.51 -0.12
N ALA A 291 2.53 9.47 0.60
CA ALA A 291 3.16 8.17 0.52
C ALA A 291 2.82 7.43 -0.79
N PRO A 292 3.77 6.69 -1.40
CA PRO A 292 3.50 5.78 -2.49
C PRO A 292 2.50 4.70 -2.06
N ARG A 293 1.63 4.32 -3.00
CA ARG A 293 0.55 3.37 -2.76
C ARG A 293 0.22 2.57 -4.00
N ALA A 294 -0.22 1.35 -3.77
CA ALA A 294 -0.80 0.48 -4.78
C ALA A 294 -2.08 -0.16 -4.25
N VAL A 295 -3.04 -0.37 -5.15
CA VAL A 295 -4.32 -1.02 -4.86
C VAL A 295 -4.33 -2.41 -5.47
N SER A 296 -4.91 -3.39 -4.81
CA SER A 296 -5.16 -4.71 -5.38
C SER A 296 -6.56 -5.18 -5.02
N TYR A 297 -7.20 -5.95 -5.91
CA TYR A 297 -8.47 -6.61 -5.61
C TYR A 297 -8.24 -7.78 -4.63
N ARG A 298 -8.18 -7.43 -3.35
CA ARG A 298 -7.93 -8.30 -2.19
C ARG A 298 -8.71 -7.79 -1.00
N SER A 299 -9.13 -8.72 -0.14
CA SER A 299 -9.82 -8.42 1.09
C SER A 299 -8.85 -8.05 2.21
N HIS A 300 -9.34 -7.49 3.30
CA HIS A 300 -8.50 -7.05 4.42
C HIS A 300 -7.68 -8.19 5.04
N SER A 301 -8.28 -9.38 5.15
CA SER A 301 -7.65 -10.61 5.65
C SER A 301 -8.35 -11.86 5.11
N GLY A 302 -7.85 -13.04 5.46
CA GLY A 302 -8.40 -14.33 5.02
C GLY A 302 -7.62 -14.93 3.85
N HIS A 303 -8.21 -15.92 3.18
CA HIS A 303 -7.56 -16.64 2.06
C HIS A 303 -7.26 -15.73 0.85
N PHE A 304 -8.13 -14.74 0.62
CA PHE A 304 -7.97 -13.72 -0.42
C PHE A 304 -7.40 -12.40 0.12
N GLY A 305 -6.85 -12.44 1.34
CA GLY A 305 -6.39 -11.27 2.07
C GLY A 305 -5.13 -10.62 1.50
N LEU A 306 -4.91 -9.35 1.84
CA LEU A 306 -3.75 -8.57 1.41
C LEU A 306 -2.40 -9.23 1.74
N VAL A 307 -2.21 -9.66 2.99
CA VAL A 307 -0.96 -10.27 3.48
C VAL A 307 -0.68 -11.61 2.79
N ASN A 308 -1.71 -12.43 2.61
CA ASN A 308 -1.61 -13.79 2.08
C ASN A 308 -1.59 -13.82 0.54
N SER A 309 -1.27 -12.70 -0.12
CA SER A 309 -1.32 -12.58 -1.57
C SER A 309 0.06 -12.39 -2.19
N GLU A 310 0.28 -13.04 -3.33
CA GLU A 310 1.47 -12.83 -4.16
C GLU A 310 1.61 -11.35 -4.56
N ALA A 311 0.50 -10.65 -4.85
CA ALA A 311 0.51 -9.22 -5.16
C ALA A 311 1.07 -8.38 -4.01
N GLY A 312 0.67 -8.69 -2.77
CA GLY A 312 1.16 -8.04 -1.56
C GLY A 312 2.64 -8.30 -1.32
N TYR A 313 3.11 -9.53 -1.52
CA TYR A 313 4.53 -9.86 -1.42
C TYR A 313 5.38 -9.21 -2.52
N GLN A 314 4.88 -9.22 -3.76
CA GLN A 314 5.61 -8.67 -4.90
C GLN A 314 5.76 -7.16 -4.81
N ASN A 315 4.80 -6.44 -4.21
CA ASN A 315 4.97 -5.03 -3.84
C ASN A 315 5.95 -4.86 -2.67
N LEU A 316 5.81 -5.64 -1.59
CA LEU A 316 6.70 -5.59 -0.43
C LEU A 316 8.17 -5.74 -0.83
N ARG A 317 8.51 -6.81 -1.56
CA ARG A 317 9.91 -7.09 -1.93
C ARG A 317 10.49 -6.02 -2.85
N ARG A 318 9.67 -5.38 -3.70
CA ARG A 318 10.13 -4.32 -4.61
C ARG A 318 10.29 -3.00 -3.89
N PHE A 319 9.42 -2.70 -2.94
CA PHE A 319 9.58 -1.51 -2.10
C PHE A 319 10.81 -1.62 -1.20
N LEU A 320 11.04 -2.79 -0.58
CA LEU A 320 12.20 -2.98 0.29
C LEU A 320 13.51 -3.04 -0.51
N PHE A 321 13.56 -3.86 -1.58
CA PHE A 321 14.80 -4.25 -2.25
C PHE A 321 14.85 -3.90 -3.75
N GLY A 322 13.89 -3.13 -4.23
CA GLY A 322 13.91 -2.62 -5.60
C GLY A 322 15.04 -1.63 -5.82
N SER A 323 15.32 -1.35 -7.09
CA SER A 323 16.38 -0.44 -7.52
C SER A 323 15.85 0.77 -8.26
N LEU A 324 14.62 0.71 -8.76
CA LEU A 324 13.96 1.82 -9.44
C LEU A 324 12.58 2.05 -8.87
N ARG A 325 12.22 3.31 -8.68
CA ARG A 325 10.86 3.78 -8.47
C ARG A 325 10.28 4.24 -9.80
N ILE A 326 9.01 3.94 -10.02
CA ILE A 326 8.24 4.37 -11.18
C ILE A 326 6.96 5.05 -10.72
N THR A 327 6.70 6.26 -11.21
CA THR A 327 5.45 6.98 -10.97
C THR A 327 4.78 7.28 -12.30
N ALA A 328 3.50 6.90 -12.42
CA ALA A 328 2.71 7.09 -13.62
C ALA A 328 1.58 8.10 -13.36
N MET A 329 1.51 9.13 -14.19
CA MET A 329 0.49 10.17 -14.16
C MET A 329 -0.12 10.38 -15.54
N LEU A 330 -1.44 10.55 -15.60
CA LEU A 330 -2.15 10.85 -16.84
C LEU A 330 -2.53 12.33 -16.87
N HIS A 331 -1.98 13.08 -17.81
CA HIS A 331 -2.32 14.47 -18.09
C HIS A 331 -3.40 14.49 -19.15
N VAL A 332 -4.62 14.91 -18.76
CA VAL A 332 -5.75 14.97 -19.69
C VAL A 332 -5.80 16.38 -20.27
N THR A 333 -5.76 16.48 -21.60
CA THR A 333 -5.78 17.77 -22.30
C THR A 333 -7.12 18.07 -22.92
N GLN A 334 -7.90 17.04 -23.25
CA GLN A 334 -9.21 17.20 -23.86
C GLN A 334 -10.11 16.01 -23.53
N VAL A 335 -11.37 16.32 -23.23
CA VAL A 335 -12.48 15.37 -23.19
C VAL A 335 -13.63 15.95 -24.01
N ASP A 336 -14.10 15.20 -25.00
CA ASP A 336 -15.18 15.65 -25.87
C ASP A 336 -16.53 15.11 -25.39
N LEU A 337 -17.54 15.99 -25.39
CA LEU A 337 -18.91 15.62 -25.04
C LEU A 337 -19.57 14.83 -26.19
N PRO A 338 -20.46 13.88 -25.89
CA PRO A 338 -21.39 13.33 -26.87
C PRO A 338 -22.25 14.44 -27.50
N PRO A 339 -22.72 14.29 -28.75
CA PRO A 339 -23.47 15.33 -29.46
C PRO A 339 -24.69 15.86 -28.67
N GLY A 340 -25.48 14.97 -28.07
CA GLY A 340 -26.64 15.37 -27.26
C GLY A 340 -26.25 16.22 -26.04
N VAL A 341 -25.19 15.84 -25.33
CA VAL A 341 -24.68 16.61 -24.17
C VAL A 341 -24.06 17.93 -24.60
N GLN A 342 -23.35 17.95 -25.72
CA GLN A 342 -22.78 19.18 -26.28
C GLN A 342 -23.89 20.20 -26.58
N ALA A 343 -24.99 19.78 -27.20
CA ALA A 343 -26.13 20.66 -27.47
C ALA A 343 -26.74 21.22 -26.17
N LYS A 344 -26.80 20.42 -25.10
CA LYS A 344 -27.25 20.88 -23.76
C LYS A 344 -26.31 21.92 -23.17
N TYR A 345 -25.00 21.67 -23.24
CA TYR A 345 -23.97 22.60 -22.81
C TYR A 345 -24.03 23.93 -23.59
N ASP A 346 -24.14 23.86 -24.92
CA ASP A 346 -24.22 25.03 -25.80
C ASP A 346 -25.46 25.89 -25.51
N ASN A 347 -26.55 25.25 -25.07
CA ASN A 347 -27.77 25.90 -24.58
C ASN A 347 -27.65 26.45 -23.15
N LYS A 348 -26.45 26.47 -22.57
CA LYS A 348 -26.15 26.96 -21.20
C LYS A 348 -26.83 26.17 -20.10
N GLU A 349 -27.20 24.91 -20.33
CA GLU A 349 -27.63 24.00 -19.27
C GLU A 349 -26.43 23.60 -18.38
N GLU A 350 -26.67 23.28 -17.11
CA GLU A 350 -25.61 22.83 -16.22
C GLU A 350 -25.23 21.38 -16.56
N VAL A 351 -24.04 21.17 -17.11
CA VAL A 351 -23.50 19.84 -17.46
C VAL A 351 -22.36 19.46 -16.51
N ARG A 352 -22.43 18.26 -15.93
CA ARG A 352 -21.36 17.69 -15.09
C ARG A 352 -21.02 16.28 -15.57
N GLY A 353 -19.73 15.98 -15.66
CA GLY A 353 -19.22 14.66 -16.04
C GLY A 353 -18.35 14.04 -14.94
N SER A 354 -18.59 12.76 -14.65
CA SER A 354 -17.78 11.93 -13.76
C SER A 354 -16.90 11.00 -14.59
N TYR A 355 -15.59 11.25 -14.60
CA TYR A 355 -14.63 10.52 -15.42
C TYR A 355 -13.94 9.44 -14.59
N TYR A 356 -14.15 8.18 -14.98
CA TYR A 356 -13.53 7.03 -14.34
C TYR A 356 -12.34 6.52 -15.17
N PHE A 357 -11.23 6.29 -14.48
CA PHE A 357 -10.01 5.75 -15.05
C PHE A 357 -9.68 4.40 -14.40
N ASP A 358 -9.66 3.37 -15.24
CA ASP A 358 -9.14 2.06 -14.90
C ASP A 358 -7.62 2.06 -15.10
N THR A 359 -6.89 1.51 -14.14
CA THR A 359 -5.43 1.33 -14.27
C THR A 359 -4.98 0.01 -13.67
N VAL A 360 -4.17 -0.73 -14.43
CA VAL A 360 -3.58 -1.99 -13.98
C VAL A 360 -2.12 -2.07 -14.36
N THR A 361 -1.26 -2.34 -13.40
CA THR A 361 0.19 -2.45 -13.61
C THR A 361 0.65 -3.88 -13.44
N ARG A 362 1.38 -4.41 -14.43
CA ARG A 362 1.96 -5.75 -14.42
C ARG A 362 3.43 -5.73 -14.75
N VAL A 363 4.14 -6.77 -14.36
CA VAL A 363 5.56 -6.98 -14.68
C VAL A 363 5.73 -8.22 -15.55
N ARG A 364 6.79 -8.22 -16.36
CA ARG A 364 7.17 -9.39 -17.16
C ARG A 364 7.38 -10.61 -16.26
N ALA A 365 6.94 -11.78 -16.74
CA ALA A 365 7.05 -13.06 -16.02
C ALA A 365 6.42 -13.04 -14.61
N GLY A 366 5.46 -12.15 -14.37
CA GLY A 366 4.61 -12.16 -13.17
C GLY A 366 3.23 -12.73 -13.47
N PRO A 367 3.09 -14.03 -13.76
CA PRO A 367 1.77 -14.59 -13.96
C PRO A 367 0.99 -14.45 -12.64
N ASN A 368 -0.27 -14.00 -12.73
CA ASN A 368 -1.30 -14.20 -11.69
C ASN A 368 -1.25 -13.23 -10.51
N TYR A 369 -0.41 -12.21 -10.62
CA TYR A 369 -0.48 -11.05 -9.77
C TYR A 369 -0.35 -9.79 -10.61
N VAL A 370 -0.80 -8.69 -10.01
CA VAL A 370 -0.68 -7.34 -10.52
C VAL A 370 0.02 -6.53 -9.42
N LEU A 371 0.79 -5.52 -9.79
CA LEU A 371 1.38 -4.62 -8.81
C LEU A 371 0.37 -3.58 -8.34
N ASN A 372 -0.50 -3.13 -9.24
CA ASN A 372 -1.60 -2.21 -8.96
C ASN A 372 -2.81 -2.61 -9.83
N GLU A 373 -4.01 -2.51 -9.29
CA GLU A 373 -5.27 -2.73 -10.00
C GLU A 373 -6.37 -1.85 -9.42
N ARG A 374 -6.88 -0.97 -10.27
CA ARG A 374 -8.01 -0.09 -10.00
C ARG A 374 -8.98 -0.20 -11.16
N ARG A 375 -10.21 -0.67 -10.89
CA ARG A 375 -11.23 -0.92 -11.89
C ARG A 375 -12.58 -0.41 -11.44
N TYR A 376 -13.39 0.01 -12.39
CA TYR A 376 -14.76 0.45 -12.12
C TYR A 376 -15.61 -0.69 -11.57
N GLU A 377 -15.48 -1.90 -12.09
CA GLU A 377 -16.20 -3.11 -11.64
C GLU A 377 -15.85 -3.51 -10.20
N HIS A 378 -14.66 -3.11 -9.74
CA HIS A 378 -14.18 -3.32 -8.38
C HIS A 378 -14.45 -2.10 -7.49
N SER A 379 -15.19 -1.10 -7.97
CA SER A 379 -15.43 0.18 -7.28
C SER A 379 -14.15 0.88 -6.81
N SER A 380 -13.04 0.63 -7.50
CA SER A 380 -11.72 1.13 -7.13
C SER A 380 -11.11 2.06 -8.18
N ALA A 381 -11.77 2.26 -9.33
CA ALA A 381 -11.36 3.20 -10.36
C ALA A 381 -11.05 4.60 -9.81
N LEU A 382 -10.16 5.31 -10.49
CA LEU A 382 -9.87 6.70 -10.22
C LEU A 382 -11.02 7.55 -10.73
N LEU A 383 -11.59 8.41 -9.89
CA LEU A 383 -12.63 9.36 -10.27
C LEU A 383 -12.03 10.78 -10.36
N ARG A 384 -12.39 11.51 -11.40
CA ARG A 384 -12.15 12.96 -11.55
C ARG A 384 -13.37 13.66 -12.13
N SER A 385 -13.54 14.91 -11.75
CA SER A 385 -14.46 15.84 -12.38
C SER A 385 -13.85 16.48 -13.63
N TYR A 386 -14.70 17.03 -14.50
CA TYR A 386 -14.27 17.83 -15.65
C TYR A 386 -13.35 19.00 -15.23
N ASP A 387 -13.73 19.73 -14.18
CA ASP A 387 -13.01 20.91 -13.73
C ASP A 387 -11.60 20.57 -13.25
N GLU A 388 -11.45 19.47 -12.51
CA GLU A 388 -10.12 18.97 -12.11
C GLU A 388 -9.25 18.64 -13.33
N LEU A 389 -9.82 17.99 -14.35
CA LEU A 389 -9.06 17.54 -15.53
C LEU A 389 -8.69 18.69 -16.46
N ILE A 390 -9.66 19.57 -16.78
CA ILE A 390 -9.53 20.51 -17.89
C ILE A 390 -9.27 21.95 -17.42
N LYS A 391 -9.94 22.41 -16.35
CA LYS A 391 -9.76 23.79 -15.86
C LYS A 391 -8.54 23.90 -14.95
N ASP A 392 -8.44 23.01 -13.98
CA ASP A 392 -7.34 22.99 -13.00
C ASP A 392 -6.12 22.24 -13.52
N GLN A 393 -6.25 21.47 -14.62
CA GLN A 393 -5.20 20.65 -15.22
C GLN A 393 -4.50 19.73 -14.21
N LYS A 394 -5.27 19.18 -13.25
CA LYS A 394 -4.75 18.27 -12.24
C LYS A 394 -4.51 16.89 -12.87
N PRO A 395 -3.27 16.39 -12.85
CA PRO A 395 -2.98 15.06 -13.39
C PRO A 395 -3.69 13.97 -12.59
N VAL A 396 -4.06 12.90 -13.29
CA VAL A 396 -4.58 11.68 -12.67
C VAL A 396 -3.40 10.81 -12.25
N TYR A 397 -3.10 10.78 -10.95
CA TYR A 397 -2.11 9.85 -10.40
C TYR A 397 -2.61 8.41 -10.56
N LEU A 398 -1.91 7.61 -11.39
CA LEU A 398 -2.30 6.23 -11.68
C LEU A 398 -1.77 5.29 -10.60
N PHE A 399 -0.45 5.30 -10.39
CA PHE A 399 0.23 4.52 -9.35
C PHE A 399 1.69 4.96 -9.17
N THR A 400 2.28 4.55 -8.04
CA THR A 400 3.73 4.46 -7.88
C THR A 400 4.08 3.00 -7.58
N GLY A 401 5.05 2.47 -8.29
CA GLY A 401 5.54 1.11 -8.12
C GLY A 401 7.06 1.09 -8.10
N TYR A 402 7.62 -0.09 -7.85
CA TYR A 402 9.05 -0.28 -7.79
C TYR A 402 9.44 -1.42 -8.72
N LEU A 403 10.65 -1.41 -9.26
CA LEU A 403 11.17 -2.49 -10.08
C LEU A 403 12.44 -3.03 -9.43
N THR A 404 12.73 -4.31 -9.67
CA THR A 404 13.89 -5.00 -9.11
C THR A 404 14.76 -5.53 -10.22
N GLU A 405 16.06 -5.28 -10.15
CA GLU A 405 17.04 -5.79 -11.12
C GLU A 405 17.07 -7.30 -11.21
N MET A 406 16.70 -8.00 -10.13
CA MET A 406 16.55 -9.45 -10.16
C MET A 406 15.57 -9.91 -11.26
N ALA A 407 14.63 -9.05 -11.69
CA ALA A 407 13.65 -9.35 -12.74
C ALA A 407 14.18 -9.16 -14.18
N ARG A 408 15.45 -8.77 -14.37
CA ARG A 408 16.13 -8.75 -15.70
C ARG A 408 16.45 -10.19 -16.14
N HIS A 409 15.41 -11.01 -16.37
CA HIS A 409 15.55 -12.43 -16.71
C HIS A 409 15.68 -12.74 -18.21
N ALA A 410 15.59 -11.75 -19.08
CA ALA A 410 15.70 -11.94 -20.53
C ALA A 410 17.00 -11.34 -21.09
N ALA A 411 17.42 -11.84 -22.25
CA ALA A 411 18.63 -11.40 -22.96
C ALA A 411 18.67 -9.89 -23.28
N ASP A 412 17.54 -9.20 -23.19
CA ASP A 412 17.40 -7.79 -23.50
C ASP A 412 17.77 -6.84 -22.34
N TYR A 413 18.06 -7.42 -21.16
CA TYR A 413 18.40 -6.76 -19.89
C TYR A 413 17.46 -5.63 -19.45
N ALA A 414 16.26 -5.55 -20.04
CA ALA A 414 15.29 -4.52 -19.69
C ALA A 414 14.46 -4.92 -18.49
N LEU A 415 14.14 -3.94 -17.65
CA LEU A 415 13.05 -4.03 -16.69
C LEU A 415 11.74 -3.74 -17.43
N MET A 416 11.02 -4.82 -17.74
CA MET A 416 9.78 -4.74 -18.50
C MET A 416 8.55 -4.80 -17.61
N PHE A 417 7.63 -3.88 -17.84
CA PHE A 417 6.33 -3.81 -17.18
C PHE A 417 5.28 -3.25 -18.14
N SER A 418 4.00 -3.37 -17.80
CA SER A 418 2.91 -2.80 -18.58
C SER A 418 1.93 -2.03 -17.70
N ILE A 419 1.30 -1.03 -18.31
CA ILE A 419 0.20 -0.26 -17.71
C ILE A 419 -1.00 -0.41 -18.65
N ASP A 420 -2.06 -1.03 -18.17
CA ASP A 420 -3.37 -0.94 -18.81
C ASP A 420 -4.00 0.38 -18.35
N VAL A 421 -4.45 1.21 -19.29
CA VAL A 421 -5.19 2.45 -19.04
C VAL A 421 -6.53 2.35 -19.75
N GLY A 422 -7.62 2.50 -19.01
CA GLY A 422 -8.97 2.60 -19.55
C GLY A 422 -9.62 3.90 -19.11
N VAL A 423 -10.14 4.67 -20.06
CA VAL A 423 -10.94 5.87 -19.77
C VAL A 423 -12.39 5.56 -20.13
N ARG A 424 -13.26 5.53 -19.12
CA ARG A 424 -14.67 5.15 -19.31
C ARG A 424 -15.47 6.27 -19.95
N VAL A 425 -16.52 5.88 -20.67
CA VAL A 425 -17.56 6.83 -21.07
C VAL A 425 -18.18 7.42 -19.80
N PRO A 426 -18.08 8.74 -19.57
CA PRO A 426 -18.63 9.36 -18.37
C PRO A 426 -20.15 9.34 -18.43
N LEU A 427 -20.79 9.02 -17.30
CA LEU A 427 -22.21 9.31 -17.12
C LEU A 427 -22.36 10.81 -16.82
N PHE A 428 -23.13 11.51 -17.66
CA PHE A 428 -23.36 12.95 -17.52
C PHE A 428 -24.60 13.26 -16.69
N GLU A 429 -24.54 14.35 -15.96
CA GLU A 429 -25.69 15.01 -15.35
C GLU A 429 -25.97 16.31 -16.08
N VAL A 430 -27.23 16.52 -16.47
CA VAL A 430 -27.73 17.77 -17.04
C VAL A 430 -28.80 18.33 -16.12
N ASN A 431 -28.60 19.54 -15.60
CA ASN A 431 -29.47 20.18 -14.61
C ASN A 431 -29.82 19.25 -13.43
N ARG A 432 -28.79 18.56 -12.90
CA ARG A 432 -28.86 17.60 -11.77
C ARG A 432 -29.70 16.35 -12.04
N LYS A 433 -29.94 16.01 -13.30
CA LYS A 433 -30.56 14.75 -13.71
C LYS A 433 -29.59 13.96 -14.56
N PHE A 434 -29.45 12.67 -14.30
CA PHE A 434 -28.67 11.79 -15.16
C PHE A 434 -29.22 11.81 -16.57
N TRP A 435 -28.31 11.95 -17.53
CA TRP A 435 -28.60 11.92 -18.95
C TRP A 435 -28.17 10.58 -19.52
N PHE A 436 -29.14 9.79 -19.97
CA PHE A 436 -28.94 8.43 -20.47
C PHE A 436 -29.16 8.30 -21.98
N ASP A 437 -29.71 9.34 -22.64
CA ASP A 437 -29.85 9.32 -24.09
C ASP A 437 -28.45 9.17 -24.71
N GLU A 438 -28.27 8.39 -25.77
CA GLU A 438 -26.94 8.17 -26.41
C GLU A 438 -25.82 7.59 -25.51
N HIS A 439 -26.09 7.28 -24.24
CA HIS A 439 -25.10 6.70 -23.33
C HIS A 439 -24.85 5.22 -23.66
N PHE A 440 -23.57 4.85 -23.77
CA PHE A 440 -23.14 3.46 -23.90
C PHE A 440 -22.15 3.14 -22.79
N GLU A 441 -22.40 2.03 -22.09
CA GLU A 441 -21.46 1.50 -21.11
C GLU A 441 -20.20 0.99 -21.80
N GLY A 442 -19.03 1.38 -21.29
CA GLY A 442 -17.74 0.92 -21.79
C GLY A 442 -16.62 1.95 -21.66
N PHE A 443 -15.60 1.79 -22.48
CA PHE A 443 -14.44 2.67 -22.55
C PHE A 443 -14.53 3.58 -23.78
N MET A 444 -14.33 4.89 -23.59
CA MET A 444 -14.05 5.77 -24.73
C MET A 444 -12.61 5.59 -25.23
N TYR A 445 -11.69 5.18 -24.34
CA TYR A 445 -10.32 4.83 -24.70
C TYR A 445 -9.82 3.66 -23.84
N GLN A 446 -9.13 2.69 -24.44
CA GLN A 446 -8.48 1.61 -23.71
C GLN A 446 -7.20 1.20 -24.42
N GLU A 447 -6.09 1.15 -23.69
CA GLU A 447 -4.79 0.74 -24.24
C GLU A 447 -3.96 0.03 -23.17
N GLN A 448 -3.14 -0.92 -23.61
CA GLN A 448 -2.08 -1.49 -22.78
C GLN A 448 -0.74 -1.00 -23.29
N ILE A 449 0.02 -0.37 -22.41
CA ILE A 449 1.29 0.26 -22.75
C ILE A 449 2.39 -0.63 -22.18
N THR A 450 3.22 -1.22 -23.05
CA THR A 450 4.41 -1.96 -22.63
C THR A 450 5.58 -1.01 -22.50
N LEU A 451 6.32 -1.10 -21.40
CA LEU A 451 7.48 -0.26 -21.08
C LEU A 451 8.71 -1.13 -20.84
N ALA A 452 9.84 -0.74 -21.42
CA ALA A 452 11.12 -1.42 -21.26
C ALA A 452 12.19 -0.41 -20.80
N ILE A 453 12.51 -0.43 -19.51
CA ILE A 453 13.50 0.47 -18.90
C ILE A 453 14.87 -0.20 -18.91
N ARG A 454 15.87 0.52 -19.42
CA ARG A 454 17.30 0.21 -19.33
C ARG A 454 18.01 1.41 -18.71
N ASP A 455 19.31 1.29 -18.50
CA ASP A 455 20.09 2.31 -17.80
C ASP A 455 20.08 3.65 -18.57
N LYS A 456 20.18 3.62 -19.90
CA LYS A 456 20.23 4.84 -20.75
C LYS A 456 19.02 5.07 -21.64
N THR A 457 18.11 4.11 -21.74
CA THR A 457 16.99 4.17 -22.70
C THR A 457 15.71 3.69 -22.05
N ILE A 458 14.61 4.33 -22.38
CA ILE A 458 13.27 3.85 -22.09
C ILE A 458 12.58 3.65 -23.44
N ARG A 459 12.01 2.47 -23.65
CA ARG A 459 11.21 2.15 -24.84
C ARG A 459 9.78 1.85 -24.44
N TYR A 460 8.85 2.11 -25.35
CA TYR A 460 7.44 1.85 -25.16
C TYR A 460 6.78 1.23 -26.40
N GLY A 461 5.61 0.63 -26.21
CA GLY A 461 4.76 0.15 -27.29
C GLY A 461 3.30 0.15 -26.86
N LEU A 462 2.41 0.37 -27.83
CA LEU A 462 0.96 0.40 -27.64
C LEU A 462 0.40 -0.92 -28.14
N SER A 463 -0.20 -1.73 -27.27
CA SER A 463 -0.60 -3.10 -27.59
C SER A 463 -1.55 -3.21 -28.79
N LEU A 464 -2.45 -2.24 -29.00
CA LEU A 464 -3.35 -2.24 -30.16
C LEU A 464 -2.61 -2.08 -31.50
N LYS A 465 -1.47 -1.39 -31.51
CA LYS A 465 -0.67 -1.11 -32.71
C LYS A 465 0.51 -2.06 -32.87
N ASP A 466 1.25 -2.28 -31.79
CA ASP A 466 2.56 -2.93 -31.78
C ASP A 466 2.51 -4.38 -31.25
N GLY A 467 1.38 -4.80 -30.70
CA GLY A 467 1.20 -6.10 -30.05
C GLY A 467 1.66 -6.13 -28.59
N ILE A 468 1.05 -7.02 -27.80
CA ILE A 468 1.31 -7.16 -26.36
C ILE A 468 2.76 -7.55 -26.11
N GLY A 469 3.42 -6.85 -25.19
CA GLY A 469 4.80 -7.13 -24.79
C GLY A 469 5.85 -6.56 -25.74
N SER A 470 5.45 -5.86 -26.81
CA SER A 470 6.35 -5.17 -27.73
C SER A 470 6.60 -3.73 -27.27
N ALA A 471 7.86 -3.29 -27.31
CA ALA A 471 8.24 -1.90 -27.01
C ALA A 471 9.18 -1.34 -28.10
N PRO A 472 8.69 -1.14 -29.34
CA PRO A 472 9.55 -0.80 -30.47
C PRO A 472 9.93 0.69 -30.50
N HIS A 473 9.18 1.56 -29.85
CA HIS A 473 9.42 3.01 -29.90
C HIS A 473 10.40 3.43 -28.81
N GLN A 474 11.43 4.20 -29.17
CA GLN A 474 12.33 4.82 -28.19
C GLN A 474 11.70 6.13 -27.70
N ALA A 475 11.56 6.28 -26.39
CA ALA A 475 11.06 7.51 -25.79
C ALA A 475 12.15 8.58 -25.75
N GLU A 476 11.75 9.83 -25.92
CA GLU A 476 12.56 10.99 -25.56
C GLU A 476 12.57 11.11 -24.03
N ILE A 477 13.76 11.15 -23.45
CA ILE A 477 13.96 11.22 -21.99
C ILE A 477 14.30 12.66 -21.64
N ILE A 478 13.52 13.24 -20.74
CA ILE A 478 13.80 14.52 -20.10
C ILE A 478 14.39 14.21 -18.73
N GLU A 479 15.64 14.61 -18.51
CA GLU A 479 16.29 14.47 -17.21
C GLU A 479 16.10 15.73 -16.38
N GLU A 480 15.44 15.60 -15.23
CA GLU A 480 15.20 16.70 -14.30
C GLU A 480 15.44 16.22 -12.87
N LYS A 481 16.31 16.90 -12.12
CA LYS A 481 16.62 16.59 -10.71
C LYS A 481 17.00 15.11 -10.46
N GLY A 482 17.71 14.50 -11.40
CA GLY A 482 18.11 13.08 -11.32
C GLY A 482 16.99 12.09 -11.66
N GLN A 483 15.82 12.55 -12.10
CA GLN A 483 14.71 11.72 -12.54
C GLN A 483 14.65 11.70 -14.07
N ARG A 484 14.33 10.54 -14.64
CA ARG A 484 14.09 10.37 -16.08
C ARG A 484 12.60 10.39 -16.33
N GLN A 485 12.14 11.36 -17.11
CA GLN A 485 10.74 11.53 -17.45
C GLN A 485 10.50 11.27 -18.93
N ILE A 486 9.42 10.56 -19.24
CA ILE A 486 8.94 10.36 -20.61
C ILE A 486 7.45 10.68 -20.72
N TYR A 487 7.02 11.06 -21.91
CA TYR A 487 5.62 11.36 -22.22
C TYR A 487 5.16 10.53 -23.41
N ILE A 488 4.04 9.82 -23.25
CA ILE A 488 3.43 8.99 -24.28
C ILE A 488 2.04 9.55 -24.57
N VAL A 489 1.81 9.99 -25.80
CA VAL A 489 0.50 10.51 -26.22
C VAL A 489 -0.51 9.37 -26.28
N LEU A 490 -1.67 9.58 -25.65
CA LEU A 490 -2.79 8.66 -25.61
C LEU A 490 -4.06 9.40 -26.04
N GLY A 491 -4.88 8.77 -26.87
CA GLY A 491 -6.10 9.42 -27.30
C GLY A 491 -6.93 8.59 -28.26
N THR A 492 -8.18 9.00 -28.39
CA THR A 492 -9.10 8.48 -29.41
C THR A 492 -8.74 9.02 -30.79
N ALA A 493 -9.40 8.49 -31.82
CA ALA A 493 -9.41 9.15 -33.13
C ALA A 493 -9.92 10.60 -33.00
N SER A 494 -9.45 11.49 -33.88
CA SER A 494 -9.70 12.94 -33.81
C SER A 494 -11.17 13.36 -33.90
N ASN A 495 -12.03 12.50 -34.44
CA ASN A 495 -13.46 12.71 -34.61
C ASN A 495 -14.34 11.86 -33.67
N ALA A 496 -13.75 11.13 -32.72
CA ALA A 496 -14.52 10.32 -31.77
C ALA A 496 -15.32 11.22 -30.82
N ARG A 497 -16.59 10.85 -30.58
CA ARG A 497 -17.52 11.54 -29.68
C ARG A 497 -18.32 10.48 -28.90
N PRO A 498 -18.16 10.36 -27.57
CA PRO A 498 -17.20 11.07 -26.73
C PRO A 498 -15.75 10.74 -27.08
N GLY A 499 -14.85 11.67 -26.79
CA GLY A 499 -13.43 11.60 -27.16
C GLY A 499 -12.51 11.91 -25.99
N PHE A 500 -11.28 11.44 -26.07
CA PHE A 500 -10.24 11.63 -25.05
C PHE A 500 -8.90 11.95 -25.71
N GLN A 501 -8.19 12.95 -25.21
CA GLN A 501 -6.78 13.20 -25.52
C GLN A 501 -6.00 13.50 -24.25
N GLY A 502 -4.79 12.95 -24.15
CA GLY A 502 -3.90 13.18 -23.05
C GLY A 502 -2.51 12.60 -23.25
N GLN A 503 -1.71 12.65 -22.20
CA GLN A 503 -0.34 12.12 -22.17
C GLN A 503 -0.11 11.34 -20.90
N LEU A 504 0.39 10.11 -21.03
CA LEU A 504 0.96 9.37 -19.91
C LEU A 504 2.37 9.91 -19.66
N GLN A 505 2.57 10.53 -18.50
CA GLN A 505 3.87 10.82 -17.96
C GLN A 505 4.34 9.63 -17.13
N LEU A 506 5.54 9.13 -17.42
CA LEU A 506 6.24 8.17 -16.58
C LEU A 506 7.49 8.84 -16.03
N ILE A 507 7.61 8.87 -14.71
CA ILE A 507 8.80 9.32 -13.97
C ILE A 507 9.52 8.07 -13.46
N VAL A 508 10.82 8.00 -13.71
CA VAL A 508 11.70 6.90 -13.29
C VAL A 508 12.88 7.48 -12.51
N ASP A 509 13.07 7.01 -11.29
CA ASP A 509 14.15 7.43 -10.41
C ASP A 509 14.80 6.22 -9.71
N ASP A 510 16.06 6.39 -9.31
CA ASP A 510 16.77 5.36 -8.57
C ASP A 510 16.21 5.24 -7.15
N TRP A 511 16.02 4.01 -6.69
CA TRP A 511 15.47 3.70 -5.38
C TRP A 511 16.49 2.96 -4.53
N GLN A 512 16.73 3.45 -3.30
CA GLN A 512 17.62 2.84 -2.32
C GLN A 512 16.92 2.63 -0.98
#